data_AF-A0A4D6Y1F2-F1
#
_entry.id   AF-A0A4D6Y1F2-F1
#
_cell.length_a   1.000
_cell.length_b   1.000
_cell.length_c   1.000
_cell.angle_alpha   90.00
_cell.angle_beta   90.00
_cell.angle_gamma   90.00
#
_symmetry.space_group_name_H-M   'P 1'
#
loop_
_entity.id
_entity.type
_entity.pdbx_description
1 polymer ?
#
loop_
_entity_poly.entity_id
_entity_poly.type
_entity_poly.pdbx_seq_one_letter_code
_entity_poly.pdbx_strand_id
1 'polypeptide(L)'
;MINKIPVITIDGPSGVGKSTISKKIAYNLNWSLLESGKIYRLVAFLVLNKNITIVEKNIVRFLKNLDFSLIKKKLSIFFINQKILR
;
A
#
# COMPACT_ATOMS: atom_id res chain seq x y z
N MET A 1 24.67 0.53 16.42
CA MET A 1 23.95 -0.71 16.08
C MET A 1 22.64 -0.34 15.39
N ILE A 2 22.35 -0.91 14.23
CA ILE A 2 21.04 -0.70 13.57
C ILE A 2 20.04 -1.60 14.29
N ASN A 3 19.08 -1.00 15.02
CA ASN A 3 17.96 -1.76 15.56
C ASN A 3 17.17 -2.36 14.41
N LYS A 4 17.15 -3.69 14.32
CA LYS A 4 16.38 -4.40 13.30
C LYS A 4 14.90 -4.27 13.66
N ILE A 5 14.15 -3.52 12.85
CA ILE A 5 12.71 -3.39 13.04
C ILE A 5 12.07 -4.75 12.71
N PRO A 6 11.34 -5.39 13.65
CA PRO A 6 10.76 -6.70 13.39
C PRO A 6 9.60 -6.60 12.38
N VAL A 7 9.48 -7.61 11.53
CA VAL A 7 8.49 -7.67 10.43
C VAL A 7 7.79 -9.02 10.46
N ILE A 8 6.47 -9.02 10.34
CA ILE A 8 5.63 -10.21 10.19
C ILE A 8 4.96 -10.16 8.82
N THR A 9 5.11 -11.21 8.02
CA THR A 9 4.40 -11.39 6.74
C THR A 9 3.24 -12.37 6.93
N ILE A 10 2.15 -12.16 6.20
CA ILE A 10 0.95 -13.01 6.26
C ILE A 10 0.49 -13.31 4.84
N ASP A 11 0.83 -14.51 4.38
CA ASP A 11 0.57 -14.98 3.02
C ASP A 11 -0.49 -16.09 2.98
N GLY A 12 -1.07 -16.32 1.81
CA GLY A 12 -2.12 -17.32 1.58
C GLY A 12 -3.13 -16.90 0.51
N PRO A 13 -4.06 -17.78 0.10
CA PRO A 13 -4.99 -17.53 -1.00
C PRO A 13 -6.03 -16.44 -0.68
N SER A 14 -6.72 -15.92 -1.70
CA SER A 14 -7.77 -14.92 -1.50
C SER A 14 -8.91 -15.47 -0.64
N GLY A 15 -9.59 -14.60 0.12
CA GLY A 15 -10.78 -14.99 0.90
C GLY A 15 -10.52 -15.66 2.26
N VAL A 16 -9.31 -16.14 2.56
CA VAL A 16 -9.02 -16.87 3.82
C VAL A 16 -8.90 -16.00 5.09
N GLY A 17 -9.22 -14.70 5.01
CA GLY A 17 -9.22 -13.81 6.18
C GLY A 17 -7.87 -13.19 6.57
N LYS A 18 -6.84 -13.21 5.69
CA LYS A 18 -5.51 -12.61 5.94
C LYS A 18 -5.55 -11.16 6.44
N SER A 19 -6.34 -10.31 5.78
CA SER A 19 -6.52 -8.92 6.21
C SER A 19 -7.18 -8.79 7.57
N THR A 20 -8.01 -9.75 7.97
CA THR A 20 -8.67 -9.75 9.29
C THR A 20 -7.67 -10.09 10.37
N ILE A 21 -6.88 -11.15 10.18
CA ILE A 21 -5.86 -11.54 11.16
C ILE A 21 -4.71 -10.54 11.23
N SER A 22 -4.27 -9.96 10.11
CA SER A 22 -3.20 -8.95 10.08
C SER A 22 -3.58 -7.69 10.87
N LYS A 23 -4.84 -7.23 10.76
CA LYS A 23 -5.36 -6.10 11.55
C LYS A 23 -5.39 -6.41 13.05
N LYS A 24 -5.82 -7.61 13.43
CA LYS A 24 -5.83 -8.03 14.85
C LYS A 24 -4.41 -8.08 15.42
N ILE A 25 -3.46 -8.66 14.68
CA ILE A 25 -2.04 -8.71 15.10
C ILE A 25 -1.46 -7.30 15.24
N ALA A 26 -1.64 -6.44 14.24
CA ALA A 26 -1.13 -5.07 14.28
C ALA A 26 -1.75 -4.25 15.43
N TYR A 27 -3.04 -4.42 15.70
CA TYR A 27 -3.72 -3.79 16.82
C TYR A 27 -3.14 -4.25 18.16
N ASN A 28 -3.05 -5.57 18.38
CA ASN A 28 -2.56 -6.16 19.63
C ASN A 28 -1.09 -5.81 19.91
N LEU A 29 -0.25 -5.73 18.87
CA LEU A 29 1.16 -5.38 19.00
C LEU A 29 1.41 -3.86 18.98
N ASN A 30 0.38 -3.05 18.73
CA ASN A 30 0.50 -1.63 18.42
C ASN A 30 1.47 -1.35 17.25
N TRP A 31 1.52 -2.24 16.26
CA TRP A 31 2.40 -2.13 15.09
C TRP A 31 1.72 -1.42 13.91
N SER A 32 2.54 -0.98 12.96
CA SER A 32 2.04 -0.52 11.66
C SER A 32 1.57 -1.70 10.81
N LEU A 33 0.51 -1.49 10.03
CA LEU A 33 -0.01 -2.48 9.10
C LEU A 33 0.19 -2.02 7.66
N LEU A 34 0.77 -2.87 6.82
CA LEU A 34 0.90 -2.68 5.38
C LEU A 34 0.11 -3.77 4.64
N GLU A 35 -0.94 -3.39 3.91
CA GLU A 35 -1.76 -4.33 3.13
C GLU A 35 -1.40 -4.24 1.64
N SER A 36 -0.54 -5.14 1.16
CA SER A 36 -0.07 -5.16 -0.24
C SER A 36 -1.20 -5.14 -1.27
N GLY A 37 -2.28 -5.90 -1.03
CA GLY A 37 -3.45 -5.93 -1.92
C GLY A 37 -4.15 -4.57 -2.09
N LYS A 38 -4.11 -3.69 -1.08
CA LYS A 38 -4.61 -2.32 -1.23
C LYS A 38 -3.71 -1.48 -2.11
N ILE A 39 -2.39 -1.66 -2.02
CA ILE A 39 -1.41 -0.97 -2.86
C ILE A 39 -1.64 -1.32 -4.33
N TYR A 40 -1.74 -2.61 -4.66
CA TYR A 40 -1.98 -3.05 -6.05
C TYR A 40 -3.30 -2.50 -6.62
N ARG A 41 -4.41 -2.57 -5.86
CA ARG A 41 -5.71 -2.03 -6.30
C ARG A 41 -5.68 -0.53 -6.51
N LEU A 42 -4.95 0.17 -5.65
CA LEU A 42 -4.78 1.61 -5.72
C LEU A 42 -3.96 2.02 -6.94
N VAL A 43 -2.85 1.33 -7.20
CA VAL A 43 -2.08 1.53 -8.44
C VAL A 43 -2.96 1.29 -9.67
N ALA A 44 -3.73 0.18 -9.70
CA ALA A 44 -4.64 -0.10 -10.79
C ALA A 44 -5.69 1.00 -10.96
N PHE A 45 -6.32 1.46 -9.88
CA PHE A 45 -7.28 2.57 -9.90
C PHE A 45 -6.66 3.86 -10.46
N LEU A 46 -5.44 4.22 -10.05
CA LEU A 46 -4.77 5.41 -10.54
C LEU A 46 -4.40 5.32 -12.02
N VAL A 47 -3.90 4.16 -12.47
CA VAL A 47 -3.57 3.89 -13.87
C VAL A 47 -4.81 4.01 -14.76
N LEU A 48 -5.93 3.41 -14.34
CA LEU A 48 -7.20 3.48 -15.04
C LEU A 48 -7.74 4.91 -15.09
N ASN A 49 -7.77 5.61 -13.95
CA ASN A 49 -8.30 6.99 -13.89
C ASN A 49 -7.46 8.01 -14.66
N LYS A 50 -6.17 7.78 -14.82
CA LYS A 50 -5.26 8.64 -15.60
C LYS A 50 -5.16 8.21 -17.07
N ASN A 51 -5.95 7.23 -17.50
CA ASN A 51 -5.92 6.65 -18.85
C ASN A 51 -4.49 6.28 -19.30
N ILE A 52 -3.68 5.77 -18.37
CA ILE A 52 -2.32 5.36 -18.68
C ILE A 52 -2.40 4.04 -19.42
N THR A 53 -1.80 3.97 -20.61
CA THR A 53 -1.71 2.72 -21.38
C THR A 53 -1.05 1.64 -20.53
N ILE A 54 -1.68 0.46 -20.43
CA ILE A 54 -1.27 -0.67 -19.59
C ILE A 54 -0.03 -1.35 -20.19
N VAL A 55 1.09 -0.67 -20.05
CA VAL A 55 2.44 -1.12 -20.40
C VAL A 55 3.32 -0.87 -19.19
N GLU A 56 4.07 -1.87 -18.76
CA GLU A 56 4.89 -1.83 -17.55
C GLU A 56 5.73 -0.54 -17.45
N LYS A 57 6.43 -0.18 -18.53
CA LYS A 57 7.26 1.04 -18.59
C LYS A 57 6.47 2.32 -18.25
N ASN A 58 5.21 2.42 -18.69
CA ASN A 58 4.37 3.58 -18.48
C ASN A 58 3.88 3.65 -17.02
N ILE A 59 3.50 2.49 -16.47
CA ILE A 59 3.08 2.37 -15.08
C ILE A 59 4.24 2.71 -14.14
N VAL A 60 5.42 2.13 -14.37
CA VAL A 60 6.63 2.42 -13.58
C VAL A 60 6.98 3.91 -13.64
N ARG A 61 6.93 4.53 -14.82
CA ARG A 61 7.18 5.97 -14.96
C ARG A 61 6.16 6.81 -14.18
N PHE A 62 4.89 6.43 -14.21
CA PHE A 62 3.85 7.12 -13.45
C PHE A 62 4.04 6.97 -11.93
N LEU A 63 4.37 5.76 -11.47
CA LEU A 63 4.62 5.47 -10.05
C LEU A 63 5.83 6.23 -9.49
N LYS A 64 6.85 6.52 -10.30
CA LYS A 64 7.99 7.37 -9.89
C LYS A 64 7.59 8.80 -9.54
N ASN A 65 6.43 9.27 -10.00
CA ASN A 65 5.92 10.61 -9.72
C ASN A 65 4.88 10.62 -8.57
N LEU A 66 4.74 9.50 -7.85
CA LEU A 66 3.82 9.36 -6.72
C LEU A 66 4.61 9.25 -5.42
N ASP A 67 4.18 10.01 -4.43
CA ASP A 67 4.72 9.93 -3.07
C ASP A 67 3.79 9.11 -2.19
N PHE A 68 4.37 8.11 -1.52
CA PHE A 68 3.69 7.24 -0.58
C PHE A 68 4.14 7.59 0.83
N SER A 69 3.21 7.80 1.74
CA SER A 69 3.52 8.00 3.16
C SER A 69 2.55 7.24 4.06
N LEU A 70 3.02 6.83 5.22
CA LEU A 70 2.19 6.23 6.27
C LEU A 70 1.87 7.31 7.29
N ILE A 71 0.63 7.81 7.26
CA ILE A 71 0.13 8.83 8.20
C ILE A 71 -0.78 8.14 9.21
N LYS A 72 -0.48 8.25 10.51
CA LYS A 72 -1.25 7.61 11.60
C LYS A 72 -1.44 6.09 11.37
N LYS A 73 -0.39 5.39 10.93
CA LYS A 73 -0.40 3.94 10.59
C LYS A 73 -1.38 3.57 9.45
N LYS A 74 -1.83 4.54 8.66
CA LYS A 74 -2.63 4.34 7.44
C LYS A 74 -1.83 4.79 6.22
N LEU A 75 -1.81 3.96 5.18
CA LEU A 75 -1.18 4.32 3.93
C LEU A 75 -1.95 5.48 3.28
N SER A 76 -1.24 6.55 2.96
CA SER A 76 -1.73 7.74 2.27
C SER A 76 -0.88 7.94 1.01
N ILE A 77 -1.52 8.33 -0.09
CA ILE A 77 -0.83 8.64 -1.35
C ILE A 77 -1.07 10.08 -1.74
N PHE A 78 0.01 10.72 -2.17
CA PHE A 78 0.05 12.09 -2.66
C PHE A 78 0.53 12.09 -4.11
N PHE A 79 -0.10 12.91 -4.94
CA PHE A 79 0.38 13.24 -6.28
C PHE A 79 0.44 14.74 -6.38
N ILE A 80 1.64 15.28 -6.62
CA ILE A 80 1.87 16.73 -6.70
C ILE A 80 1.33 17.46 -5.45
N ASN A 81 1.65 16.94 -4.25
CA ASN A 81 1.16 17.45 -2.96
C ASN A 81 -0.38 17.55 -2.81
N GLN A 82 -1.16 16.95 -3.70
CA GLN A 82 -2.60 16.75 -3.52
C GLN A 82 -2.87 15.33 -3.04
N LYS A 83 -3.64 15.23 -1.94
CA LYS A 83 -4.07 13.96 -1.36
C LYS A 83 -5.06 13.29 -2.32
N ILE A 84 -4.69 12.14 -2.90
CA ILE A 84 -5.54 11.44 -3.89
C ILE A 84 -6.61 10.57 -3.21
N LEU A 85 -6.32 10.07 -2.02
CA LEU A 85 -7.20 9.16 -1.26
C LEU A 85 -7.77 9.87 -0.06
N ARG A 86 -9.10 9.96 0.08
CA ARG A 86 -9.76 10.52 1.27
C ARG A 86 -9.56 9.61 2.49
#